data_AF-A0A0L8I0W3-F1
#
_entry.id   AF-A0A0L8I0W3-F1
#
_cell.length_a   1.000
_cell.length_b   1.000
_cell.length_c   1.000
_cell.angle_alpha   90.00
_cell.angle_beta   90.00
_cell.angle_gamma   90.00
#
_symmetry.space_group_name_H-M   'P 1'
#
loop_
_entity.id
_entity.type
_entity.pdbx_description
1 polymer ?
#
loop_
_entity_poly.entity_id
_entity_poly.type
_entity_poly.pdbx_seq_one_letter_code
_entity_poly.pdbx_strand_id
1 'polypeptide(L)'
;MENFQYLRVERRQEYGTTSVNLNLSTVHVATYVYHKTLDVLNGVQWTRALDKVFKENKDNDSNLSWQYFGSAVGFMRVYPGIKWPINDEDRIDLYDCRLQGWYIQGAAAPKNVIILLDSSGSMTGSRMIIAQSTVNKILDTLTVNDYFNIIQFDEKPRYVDSCFNRTLVAANLDNRLRLKRAIKFMKTSNIANFEKALQEAFTLFSEQNKVNNETCCNKAIMLVTDGAPENYEWIFNKYNWKPNSTSKRNVNVRIFPYLIGREVADNRQLRWMAGANKGFYTHISTLADVEERVQNYVKVLSQPLAKPTSHPHIMWTPVYADFIAPELTEDNMRLVTSVSMPVFNKKDNSDNAYKLLGVVGTDVPIDQIISLIPKYQLGVHGYAFAITKKGYVLFHPEFRPFDNGRPKTNYNSVDLTEVELTSNVSVVKEDMGRKGEFQKAAVLEMKDLEKVFGVRPIMVKHIGDAEKMLNEYICLVWKVMLHSLFVQMLRSGCSSRKSK
;
A
#
# COMPACT_ATOMS: atom_id res chain seq x y z
N MET A 1 30.24 11.94 18.82
CA MET A 1 30.10 11.04 17.66
C MET A 1 30.15 11.91 16.41
N GLU A 2 31.34 12.29 15.97
CA GLU A 2 31.58 12.98 14.69
C GLU A 2 32.82 12.34 14.06
N ASN A 3 32.66 11.11 13.58
CA ASN A 3 33.61 10.49 12.65
C ASN A 3 32.84 10.25 11.35
N PHE A 4 32.55 11.32 10.61
CA PHE A 4 32.05 11.20 9.25
C PHE A 4 33.17 10.57 8.41
N GLN A 5 33.01 9.32 8.01
CA GLN A 5 33.94 8.66 7.11
C GLN A 5 33.49 8.89 5.67
N TYR A 6 34.43 9.22 4.80
CA TYR A 6 34.16 9.29 3.37
C TYR A 6 33.72 7.92 2.84
N LEU A 7 32.50 7.84 2.35
CA LEU A 7 31.98 6.65 1.69
C LEU A 7 32.57 6.58 0.27
N ARG A 8 33.49 5.64 0.03
CA ARG A 8 33.95 5.34 -1.34
C ARG A 8 32.82 4.65 -2.09
N VAL A 9 32.46 5.15 -3.26
CA VAL A 9 31.38 4.61 -4.09
C VAL A 9 31.90 4.32 -5.50
N GLU A 10 31.38 3.27 -6.12
CA GLU A 10 31.74 2.81 -7.46
C GLU A 10 30.49 2.72 -8.33
N ARG A 11 30.60 3.03 -9.62
CA ARG A 11 29.49 2.89 -10.55
C ARG A 11 29.34 1.42 -10.99
N ARG A 12 28.09 0.95 -10.99
CA ARG A 12 27.72 -0.44 -11.28
C ARG A 12 26.51 -0.45 -12.21
N GLN A 13 26.53 -1.29 -13.24
CA GLN A 13 25.50 -1.29 -14.28
C GLN A 13 24.13 -1.71 -13.72
N GLU A 14 24.11 -2.60 -12.73
CA GLU A 14 22.89 -3.11 -12.08
C GLU A 14 22.11 -2.01 -11.35
N TYR A 15 22.80 -0.92 -10.98
CA TYR A 15 22.27 0.23 -10.23
C TYR A 15 22.19 1.50 -11.09
N GLY A 16 22.32 1.36 -12.42
CA GLY A 16 22.13 2.42 -13.40
C GLY A 16 23.18 3.54 -13.32
N THR A 17 22.72 4.76 -13.07
CA THR A 17 23.58 5.95 -12.94
C THR A 17 24.17 6.12 -11.53
N THR A 18 23.70 5.33 -10.56
CA THR A 18 24.02 5.50 -9.15
C THR A 18 25.35 4.85 -8.79
N SER A 19 26.18 5.57 -8.05
CA SER A 19 27.42 5.02 -7.48
C SER A 19 27.13 4.40 -6.12
N VAL A 20 27.58 3.17 -5.90
CA VAL A 20 27.25 2.33 -4.74
C VAL A 20 28.50 1.82 -4.03
N ASN A 21 28.35 1.48 -2.76
CA ASN A 21 29.37 0.85 -1.94
C ASN A 21 28.92 -0.58 -1.56
N LEU A 22 29.60 -1.59 -2.09
CA LEU A 22 29.28 -3.00 -1.82
C LEU A 22 29.78 -3.48 -0.43
N ASN A 23 30.62 -2.69 0.24
CA ASN A 23 31.18 -3.06 1.55
C ASN A 23 30.33 -2.62 2.73
N LEU A 24 29.51 -1.58 2.60
CA LEU A 24 28.74 -1.00 3.71
C LEU A 24 27.31 -0.72 3.26
N SER A 25 26.37 -0.77 4.20
CA SER A 25 25.03 -0.22 4.02
C SER A 25 25.00 1.24 4.45
N THR A 26 24.02 2.00 3.96
CA THR A 26 23.75 3.36 4.43
C THR A 26 22.43 3.43 5.17
N VAL A 27 22.31 4.39 6.08
CA VAL A 27 21.10 4.64 6.87
C VAL A 27 20.54 6.00 6.49
N HIS A 28 19.27 5.99 6.10
CA HIS A 28 18.44 7.16 5.91
C HIS A 28 17.53 7.34 7.13
N VAL A 29 17.34 8.58 7.58
CA VAL A 29 16.43 8.92 8.69
C VAL A 29 15.49 9.98 8.16
N ALA A 30 14.18 9.77 8.31
CA ALA A 30 13.19 10.76 7.88
C ALA A 30 13.41 12.11 8.61
N THR A 31 13.23 13.21 7.89
CA THR A 31 13.59 14.57 8.34
C THR A 31 12.96 14.99 9.68
N TYR A 32 11.73 14.55 9.95
CA TYR A 32 11.02 14.84 11.20
C TYR A 32 11.37 13.88 12.36
N VAL A 33 12.19 12.85 12.12
CA VAL A 33 12.69 11.94 13.16
C VAL A 33 14.06 12.39 13.62
N TYR A 34 14.20 12.67 14.92
CA TYR A 34 15.48 13.10 15.47
C TYR A 34 16.50 11.94 15.51
N HIS A 35 17.56 12.04 14.71
CA HIS A 35 18.55 10.98 14.50
C HIS A 35 19.36 10.59 15.75
N LYS A 36 19.46 11.48 16.76
CA LYS A 36 20.18 11.19 18.02
C LYS A 36 19.26 10.63 19.12
N THR A 37 18.01 10.31 18.81
CA THR A 37 17.14 9.61 19.76
C THR A 37 17.73 8.24 20.09
N LEU A 38 17.55 7.82 21.35
CA LEU A 38 18.06 6.53 21.82
C LEU A 38 17.47 5.36 21.00
N ASP A 39 16.21 5.45 20.59
CA ASP A 39 15.55 4.44 19.77
C ASP A 39 16.18 4.30 18.37
N VAL A 40 16.53 5.42 17.72
CA VAL A 40 17.21 5.40 16.42
C VAL A 40 18.64 4.89 16.57
N LEU A 41 19.39 5.37 17.55
CA LEU A 41 20.78 4.95 17.77
C LEU A 41 20.89 3.45 18.09
N ASN A 42 20.06 2.96 19.01
CA ASN A 42 19.98 1.52 19.31
C ASN A 42 19.53 0.74 18.07
N GLY A 43 18.52 1.28 17.35
CA GLY A 43 18.03 0.79 16.07
C GLY A 43 19.14 0.52 15.04
N VAL A 44 19.94 1.55 14.79
CA VAL A 44 21.07 1.52 13.87
C VAL A 44 22.17 0.56 14.36
N GLN A 45 22.39 0.48 15.67
CA GLN A 45 23.39 -0.42 16.23
C GLN A 45 23.03 -1.90 16.03
N TRP A 46 21.82 -2.33 16.37
CA TRP A 46 21.46 -3.75 16.24
C TRP A 46 21.24 -4.17 14.78
N THR A 47 20.78 -3.25 13.92
CA THR A 47 20.65 -3.53 12.48
C THR A 47 22.00 -3.67 11.76
N ARG A 48 23.13 -3.38 12.42
CA ARG A 48 24.50 -3.62 11.90
C ARG A 48 24.76 -5.06 11.51
N ALA A 49 24.11 -6.00 12.19
CA ALA A 49 24.21 -7.42 11.85
C ALA A 49 23.68 -7.76 10.44
N LEU A 50 22.79 -6.93 9.88
CA LEU A 50 22.22 -7.15 8.54
C LEU A 50 23.24 -6.97 7.42
N ASP A 51 24.31 -6.19 7.63
CA ASP A 51 25.31 -5.91 6.59
C ASP A 51 25.98 -7.20 6.10
N LYS A 52 26.18 -8.18 6.99
CA LYS A 52 26.73 -9.50 6.63
C LYS A 52 25.75 -10.27 5.74
N VAL A 53 24.46 -10.30 6.11
CA VAL A 53 23.41 -11.01 5.37
C VAL A 53 23.18 -10.37 4.00
N PHE A 54 23.20 -9.04 3.92
CA PHE A 54 23.03 -8.34 2.64
C PHE A 54 24.15 -8.66 1.65
N LYS A 55 25.39 -8.77 2.14
CA LYS A 55 26.53 -9.22 1.32
C LYS A 55 26.37 -10.65 0.87
N GLU A 56 26.09 -11.57 1.80
CA GLU A 56 25.88 -12.99 1.47
C GLU A 56 24.77 -13.17 0.42
N ASN A 57 23.67 -12.43 0.52
CA ASN A 57 22.60 -12.45 -0.48
C ASN A 57 23.06 -11.96 -1.86
N LYS A 58 23.90 -10.91 -1.90
CA LYS A 58 24.43 -10.35 -3.15
C LYS A 58 25.52 -11.23 -3.78
N ASP A 59 26.31 -11.92 -2.95
CA ASP A 59 27.31 -12.89 -3.40
C ASP A 59 26.63 -14.15 -3.95
N ASN A 60 25.50 -14.55 -3.38
CA ASN A 60 24.68 -15.65 -3.88
C ASN A 60 23.90 -15.30 -5.16
N ASP A 61 23.40 -14.07 -5.28
CA ASP A 61 22.69 -13.59 -6.47
C ASP A 61 23.21 -12.20 -6.90
N SER A 62 24.03 -12.20 -7.96
CA SER A 62 24.60 -10.98 -8.52
C SER A 62 23.56 -10.04 -9.13
N ASN A 63 22.38 -10.54 -9.52
CA ASN A 63 21.33 -9.74 -10.15
C ASN A 63 20.44 -9.02 -9.13
N LEU A 64 20.57 -9.36 -7.85
CA LEU A 64 19.80 -8.76 -6.76
C LEU A 64 20.02 -7.25 -6.70
N SER A 65 18.94 -6.48 -6.69
CA SER A 65 19.00 -5.01 -6.72
C SER A 65 19.16 -4.41 -5.32
N TRP A 66 18.24 -3.54 -4.87
CA TRP A 66 18.23 -2.95 -3.54
C TRP A 66 17.71 -3.94 -2.51
N GLN A 67 18.43 -4.03 -1.40
CA GLN A 67 17.97 -4.70 -0.19
C GLN A 67 17.83 -3.66 0.91
N TYR A 68 16.73 -3.66 1.63
CA TYR A 68 16.52 -2.67 2.67
C TYR A 68 15.71 -3.18 3.86
N PHE A 69 15.93 -2.52 4.99
CA PHE A 69 15.16 -2.67 6.21
C PHE A 69 14.59 -1.31 6.61
N GLY A 70 13.28 -1.16 6.58
CA GLY A 70 12.58 -0.01 7.14
C GLY A 70 12.21 -0.28 8.59
N SER A 71 12.65 0.58 9.50
CA SER A 71 12.34 0.49 10.93
C SER A 71 10.98 1.10 11.26
N ALA A 72 10.28 0.52 12.22
CA ALA A 72 9.05 1.10 12.79
C ALA A 72 9.28 2.42 13.54
N VAL A 73 10.54 2.78 13.80
CA VAL A 73 10.97 4.06 14.39
C VAL A 73 11.07 5.17 13.34
N GLY A 74 11.30 4.83 12.06
CA GLY A 74 11.40 5.82 10.96
C GLY A 74 12.80 6.05 10.39
N PHE A 75 13.72 5.11 10.58
CA PHE A 75 14.96 5.03 9.80
C PHE A 75 14.90 3.85 8.83
N MET A 76 15.59 3.98 7.70
CA MET A 76 15.72 2.95 6.69
C MET A 76 17.20 2.63 6.49
N ARG A 77 17.54 1.34 6.44
CA ARG A 77 18.86 0.88 6.04
C ARG A 77 18.80 0.30 4.64
N VAL A 78 19.72 0.73 3.77
CA VAL A 78 19.78 0.31 2.37
C VAL A 78 21.16 -0.28 2.07
N TYR A 79 21.15 -1.39 1.33
CA TYR A 79 22.33 -2.03 0.77
C TYR A 79 22.13 -2.26 -0.74
N PRO A 80 23.17 -2.03 -1.58
CA PRO A 80 24.49 -1.48 -1.22
C PRO A 80 24.42 -0.02 -0.76
N GLY A 81 25.46 0.45 -0.09
CA GLY A 81 25.48 1.79 0.50
C GLY A 81 25.52 2.87 -0.56
N ILE A 82 24.64 3.85 -0.47
CA ILE A 82 24.53 4.96 -1.43
C ILE A 82 24.62 6.31 -0.73
N LYS A 83 25.13 7.31 -1.47
CA LYS A 83 24.84 8.70 -1.13
C LYS A 83 23.37 8.96 -1.43
N TRP A 84 22.62 9.43 -0.44
CA TRP A 84 21.22 9.76 -0.62
C TRP A 84 21.07 10.83 -1.72
N PRO A 85 20.12 10.69 -2.67
CA PRO A 85 20.09 11.42 -3.95
C PRO A 85 19.72 12.92 -3.86
N ILE A 86 19.87 13.55 -2.69
CA ILE A 86 19.59 14.96 -2.49
C ILE A 86 20.90 15.72 -2.70
N ASN A 87 21.05 16.26 -3.91
CA ASN A 87 22.26 16.97 -4.33
C ASN A 87 22.16 18.50 -4.20
N ASP A 88 20.95 19.06 -4.03
CA ASP A 88 20.73 20.50 -3.93
C ASP A 88 20.39 20.89 -2.48
N GLU A 89 21.05 21.93 -1.96
CA GLU A 89 20.78 22.50 -0.62
C GLU A 89 19.33 23.00 -0.48
N ASP A 90 18.66 23.29 -1.60
CA ASP A 90 17.28 23.80 -1.65
C ASP A 90 16.20 22.70 -1.67
N ARG A 91 16.58 21.42 -1.84
CA ARG A 91 15.60 20.32 -1.91
C ARG A 91 15.40 19.66 -0.55
N ILE A 92 14.17 19.75 -0.05
CA ILE A 92 13.77 19.13 1.21
C ILE A 92 13.50 17.63 1.00
N ASP A 93 14.14 16.80 1.83
CA ASP A 93 13.85 15.38 1.89
C ASP A 93 12.47 15.12 2.53
N LEU A 94 11.54 14.59 1.74
CA LEU A 94 10.20 14.19 2.19
C LEU A 94 10.05 12.66 2.29
N TYR A 95 11.13 11.90 2.09
CA TYR A 95 11.06 10.46 2.11
C TYR A 95 10.90 9.94 3.54
N ASP A 96 9.89 9.08 3.74
CA ASP A 96 9.78 8.22 4.92
C ASP A 96 9.44 6.81 4.42
N CYS A 97 10.26 5.83 4.81
CA CYS A 97 10.06 4.44 4.44
C CYS A 97 8.69 3.90 4.91
N ARG A 98 8.16 4.41 6.03
CA ARG A 98 6.90 3.94 6.63
C ARG A 98 5.66 4.34 5.84
N LEU A 99 5.78 5.33 4.95
CA LEU A 99 4.72 5.75 4.03
C LEU A 99 4.72 4.98 2.72
N GLN A 100 5.80 4.25 2.46
CA GLN A 100 5.96 3.58 1.18
C GLN A 100 5.01 2.38 1.08
N GLY A 101 4.55 2.13 -0.15
CA GLY A 101 3.62 1.04 -0.43
C GLY A 101 4.16 -0.32 0.03
N TRP A 102 5.45 -0.58 -0.13
CA TRP A 102 6.11 -1.82 0.30
C TRP A 102 6.09 -1.99 1.81
N TYR A 103 6.27 -0.89 2.57
CA TYR A 103 6.26 -0.95 4.03
C TYR A 103 4.85 -1.20 4.55
N ILE A 104 3.86 -0.45 4.05
CA ILE A 104 2.48 -0.55 4.53
C ILE A 104 1.88 -1.92 4.19
N GLN A 105 2.09 -2.41 2.96
CA GLN A 105 1.57 -3.71 2.52
C GLN A 105 2.27 -4.87 3.23
N GLY A 106 3.57 -4.75 3.53
CA GLY A 106 4.29 -5.74 4.32
C GLY A 106 3.87 -5.74 5.80
N ALA A 107 3.62 -4.55 6.37
CA ALA A 107 3.30 -4.39 7.80
C ALA A 107 1.82 -4.65 8.15
N ALA A 108 0.88 -4.49 7.21
CA ALA A 108 -0.54 -4.64 7.47
C ALA A 108 -1.29 -5.33 6.33
N ALA A 109 -2.21 -6.22 6.70
CA ALA A 109 -3.15 -6.82 5.77
C ALA A 109 -4.22 -5.81 5.30
N PRO A 110 -4.87 -6.06 4.16
CA PRO A 110 -5.93 -5.20 3.64
C PRO A 110 -7.01 -4.88 4.67
N LYS A 111 -7.50 -3.64 4.62
CA LYS A 111 -8.38 -3.08 5.65
C LYS A 111 -9.53 -2.27 5.06
N ASN A 112 -10.66 -2.31 5.77
CA ASN A 112 -11.84 -1.50 5.52
C ASN A 112 -11.92 -0.43 6.61
N VAL A 113 -11.73 0.83 6.23
CA VAL A 113 -11.57 1.97 7.15
C VAL A 113 -12.73 2.95 7.00
N ILE A 114 -13.43 3.24 8.09
CA ILE A 114 -14.37 4.38 8.15
C ILE A 114 -13.70 5.48 8.94
N ILE A 115 -13.55 6.65 8.33
CA ILE A 115 -13.01 7.84 9.01
C ILE A 115 -14.21 8.68 9.46
N LEU A 116 -14.39 8.81 10.77
CA LEU A 116 -15.35 9.71 11.38
C LEU A 116 -14.63 11.02 11.69
N LEU A 117 -15.07 12.10 11.05
CA LEU A 117 -14.49 13.43 11.23
C LEU A 117 -15.48 14.37 11.92
N ASP A 118 -15.07 14.86 13.09
CA ASP A 118 -15.83 15.85 13.85
C ASP A 118 -15.81 17.20 13.12
N SER A 119 -17.00 17.68 12.74
CA SER A 119 -17.21 18.99 12.13
C SER A 119 -18.00 19.94 13.03
N SER A 120 -18.02 19.69 14.34
CA SER A 120 -18.69 20.56 15.31
C SER A 120 -18.03 21.93 15.44
N GLY A 121 -18.75 22.89 16.05
CA GLY A 121 -18.27 24.25 16.24
C GLY A 121 -16.96 24.37 17.02
N SER A 122 -16.64 23.40 17.90
CA SER A 122 -15.39 23.40 18.68
C SER A 122 -14.15 23.12 17.83
N MET A 123 -14.31 22.50 16.67
CA MET A 123 -13.23 22.23 15.71
C MET A 123 -12.83 23.46 14.88
N THR A 124 -13.50 24.60 15.05
CA THR A 124 -13.26 25.81 14.25
C THR A 124 -11.82 26.33 14.40
N GLY A 125 -11.23 26.80 13.29
CA GLY A 125 -9.89 27.37 13.27
C GLY A 125 -8.78 26.32 13.12
N SER A 126 -7.77 26.38 13.99
CA SER A 126 -6.56 25.54 13.87
C SER A 126 -6.84 24.04 14.03
N ARG A 127 -7.84 23.66 14.84
CA ARG A 127 -8.22 22.24 15.06
C ARG A 127 -8.69 21.57 13.78
N MET A 128 -9.57 22.22 13.01
CA MET A 128 -10.01 21.70 11.70
C MET A 128 -8.84 21.57 10.73
N ILE A 129 -7.90 22.53 10.69
CA ILE A 129 -6.72 22.45 9.81
C ILE A 129 -5.86 21.22 10.16
N ILE A 130 -5.63 20.98 11.45
CA ILE A 130 -4.88 19.80 11.92
C ILE A 130 -5.66 18.51 11.62
N ALA A 131 -6.98 18.50 11.81
CA ALA A 131 -7.83 17.36 11.52
C ALA A 131 -7.82 17.02 10.02
N GLN A 132 -7.93 18.02 9.14
CA GLN A 132 -7.84 17.84 7.69
C GLN A 132 -6.47 17.27 7.28
N SER A 133 -5.38 17.82 7.85
CA SER A 133 -4.02 17.29 7.64
C SER A 133 -3.90 15.83 8.12
N THR A 134 -4.48 15.52 9.29
CA THR A 134 -4.53 14.16 9.85
C THR A 134 -5.24 13.19 8.91
N VAL A 135 -6.43 13.56 8.42
CA VAL A 135 -7.19 12.72 7.48
C VAL A 135 -6.43 12.56 6.16
N ASN A 136 -5.84 13.64 5.62
CA ASN A 136 -5.02 13.55 4.42
C ASN A 136 -3.86 12.56 4.59
N LYS A 137 -3.20 12.59 5.76
CA LYS A 137 -2.11 11.69 6.09
C LYS A 137 -2.59 10.24 6.24
N ILE A 138 -3.75 10.02 6.86
CA ILE A 138 -4.37 8.69 6.91
C ILE A 138 -4.62 8.17 5.49
N LEU A 139 -5.16 8.99 4.59
CA LEU A 139 -5.41 8.61 3.20
C LEU A 139 -4.13 8.25 2.44
N ASP A 140 -3.01 8.91 2.72
CA ASP A 140 -1.72 8.56 2.13
C ASP A 140 -1.21 7.18 2.57
N THR A 141 -1.63 6.71 3.76
CA THR A 141 -1.31 5.36 4.26
C THR A 141 -2.24 4.25 3.72
N LEU A 142 -3.28 4.60 2.96
CA LEU A 142 -4.16 3.61 2.33
C LEU A 142 -3.59 3.13 1.01
N THR A 143 -3.68 1.83 0.78
CA THR A 143 -3.18 1.16 -0.42
C THR A 143 -4.34 0.83 -1.36
N VAL A 144 -4.05 0.52 -2.63
CA VAL A 144 -5.09 0.08 -3.60
C VAL A 144 -5.85 -1.17 -3.15
N ASN A 145 -5.33 -1.92 -2.17
CA ASN A 145 -5.98 -3.08 -1.59
C ASN A 145 -7.05 -2.73 -0.54
N ASP A 146 -7.05 -1.51 -0.04
CA ASP A 146 -7.91 -1.04 1.04
C ASP A 146 -9.21 -0.43 0.53
N TYR A 147 -10.23 -0.46 1.38
CA TYR A 147 -11.49 0.25 1.15
C TYR A 147 -11.72 1.28 2.26
N PHE A 148 -12.33 2.40 1.91
CA PHE A 148 -12.56 3.46 2.86
C PHE A 148 -13.80 4.29 2.54
N ASN A 149 -14.27 5.03 3.54
CA ASN A 149 -15.20 6.14 3.36
C ASN A 149 -15.02 7.13 4.52
N ILE A 150 -15.45 8.37 4.32
CA ILE A 150 -15.34 9.46 5.28
C ILE A 150 -16.72 10.01 5.59
N ILE A 151 -17.07 9.97 6.86
CA ILE A 151 -18.33 10.51 7.39
C ILE A 151 -17.95 11.70 8.26
N GLN A 152 -18.35 12.89 7.83
CA GLN A 152 -18.33 14.07 8.69
C GLN A 152 -19.55 14.06 9.60
N PHE A 153 -19.43 14.53 10.83
CA PHE A 153 -20.56 14.62 11.73
C PHE A 153 -20.51 15.89 12.57
N ASP A 154 -21.66 16.55 12.62
CA ASP A 154 -22.03 17.55 13.62
C ASP A 154 -23.25 17.02 14.37
N GLU A 155 -24.45 17.59 14.19
CA GLU A 155 -25.70 17.08 14.74
C GLU A 155 -26.17 15.78 14.04
N LYS A 156 -25.79 15.61 12.76
CA LYS A 156 -26.12 14.43 11.95
C LYS A 156 -24.90 13.96 11.14
N PRO A 157 -24.67 12.64 11.00
CA PRO A 157 -23.63 12.13 10.12
C PRO A 157 -23.98 12.38 8.66
N ARG A 158 -22.99 12.82 7.88
CA ARG A 158 -23.08 13.02 6.43
C ARG A 158 -21.83 12.47 5.77
N TYR A 159 -21.99 11.78 4.65
CA TYR A 159 -20.86 11.41 3.81
C TYR A 159 -20.23 12.65 3.20
N VAL A 160 -18.90 12.72 3.16
CA VAL A 160 -18.17 13.87 2.61
C VAL A 160 -18.43 14.02 1.10
N ASP A 161 -18.56 12.89 0.40
CA ASP A 161 -18.88 12.86 -1.03
C ASP A 161 -20.22 12.16 -1.26
N SER A 162 -21.13 12.83 -1.95
CA SER A 162 -22.48 12.31 -2.23
C SER A 162 -22.45 11.08 -3.15
N CYS A 163 -21.42 10.94 -3.99
CA CYS A 163 -21.26 9.76 -4.84
C CYS A 163 -20.91 8.50 -4.04
N PHE A 164 -20.40 8.65 -2.81
CA PHE A 164 -19.97 7.54 -1.96
C PHE A 164 -20.95 7.26 -0.81
N ASN A 165 -22.21 7.68 -0.97
CA ASN A 165 -23.25 7.45 0.03
C ASN A 165 -23.41 5.95 0.31
N ARG A 166 -23.35 5.57 1.59
CA ARG A 166 -23.58 4.21 2.12
C ARG A 166 -22.75 3.10 1.47
N THR A 167 -21.60 3.42 0.90
CA THR A 167 -20.71 2.43 0.27
C THR A 167 -19.26 2.64 0.69
N LEU A 168 -18.50 1.56 0.83
CA LEU A 168 -17.05 1.66 0.99
C LEU A 168 -16.42 1.66 -0.40
N VAL A 169 -15.52 2.61 -0.67
CA VAL A 169 -14.86 2.74 -1.96
C VAL A 169 -13.42 2.29 -1.89
N ALA A 170 -12.91 1.74 -3.00
CA ALA A 170 -11.50 1.35 -3.08
C ALA A 170 -10.59 2.58 -2.96
N ALA A 171 -9.47 2.45 -2.25
CA ALA A 171 -8.49 3.51 -2.02
C ALA A 171 -7.55 3.74 -3.22
N ASN A 172 -8.14 3.90 -4.41
CA ASN A 172 -7.45 4.29 -5.63
C ASN A 172 -7.00 5.75 -5.54
N LEU A 173 -6.00 6.14 -6.34
CA LEU A 173 -5.47 7.51 -6.32
C LEU A 173 -6.58 8.55 -6.57
N ASP A 174 -7.44 8.33 -7.56
CA ASP A 174 -8.52 9.27 -7.90
C ASP A 174 -9.53 9.44 -6.77
N ASN A 175 -9.98 8.35 -6.15
CA ASN A 175 -10.92 8.37 -5.03
C ASN A 175 -10.31 9.11 -3.82
N ARG A 176 -9.03 8.84 -3.53
CA ARG A 176 -8.30 9.55 -2.47
C ARG A 176 -8.18 11.04 -2.77
N LEU A 177 -7.75 11.43 -3.97
CA LEU A 177 -7.61 12.83 -4.37
C LEU A 177 -8.95 13.58 -4.43
N ARG A 178 -10.03 12.88 -4.80
CA ARG A 178 -11.39 13.42 -4.80
C ARG A 178 -11.84 13.78 -3.37
N LEU A 179 -11.66 12.86 -2.42
CA LEU A 179 -12.00 13.11 -1.02
C LEU A 179 -11.07 14.14 -0.37
N LYS A 180 -9.76 14.14 -0.67
CA LYS A 180 -8.83 15.18 -0.22
C LYS A 180 -9.28 16.59 -0.63
N ARG A 181 -9.81 16.74 -1.85
CA ARG A 181 -10.36 18.02 -2.34
C ARG A 181 -11.65 18.39 -1.62
N ALA A 182 -12.55 17.43 -1.39
CA ALA A 182 -13.81 17.68 -0.69
C ALA A 182 -13.60 18.13 0.77
N ILE A 183 -12.62 17.53 1.46
CA ILE A 183 -12.26 17.84 2.85
C ILE A 183 -11.81 19.31 3.01
N LYS A 184 -11.12 19.87 2.01
CA LYS A 184 -10.56 21.23 2.09
C LYS A 184 -11.63 22.32 2.31
N PHE A 185 -12.86 22.07 1.85
CA PHE A 185 -13.96 23.06 1.88
C PHE A 185 -14.99 22.81 2.99
N MET A 186 -14.73 21.89 3.91
CA MET A 186 -15.66 21.60 5.01
C MET A 186 -15.74 22.78 5.98
N LYS A 187 -16.97 23.07 6.41
CA LYS A 187 -17.28 24.09 7.41
C LYS A 187 -17.66 23.42 8.72
N THR A 188 -17.36 24.09 9.83
CA THR A 188 -17.77 23.66 11.16
C THR A 188 -19.13 24.26 11.53
N SER A 189 -19.99 23.47 12.15
CA SER A 189 -21.31 23.91 12.62
C SER A 189 -21.82 23.04 13.75
N ASN A 190 -22.76 23.57 14.55
CA ASN A 190 -23.54 22.80 15.54
C ASN A 190 -22.69 22.03 16.58
N ILE A 191 -23.34 21.13 17.31
CA ILE A 191 -22.76 20.28 18.36
C ILE A 191 -22.58 18.87 17.82
N ALA A 192 -21.47 18.22 18.17
CA ALA A 192 -21.17 16.84 17.78
C ALA A 192 -22.12 15.82 18.42
N ASN A 193 -22.74 14.98 17.58
CA ASN A 193 -23.54 13.82 17.99
C ASN A 193 -22.80 12.51 17.63
N PHE A 194 -21.94 12.06 18.55
CA PHE A 194 -21.15 10.84 18.41
C PHE A 194 -22.01 9.58 18.31
N GLU A 195 -23.16 9.55 18.99
CA GLU A 195 -24.04 8.39 18.99
C GLU A 195 -24.50 8.05 17.56
N LYS A 196 -25.06 9.05 16.86
CA LYS A 196 -25.52 8.87 15.48
C LYS A 196 -24.37 8.55 14.53
N ALA A 197 -23.22 9.18 14.71
CA ALA A 197 -22.04 8.94 13.87
C ALA A 197 -21.49 7.52 14.01
N LEU A 198 -21.37 7.02 15.25
CA LEU A 198 -20.92 5.65 15.51
C LEU A 198 -21.94 4.61 15.01
N GLN A 199 -23.24 4.86 15.21
CA GLN A 199 -24.29 4.00 14.66
C GLN A 199 -24.20 3.90 13.14
N GLU A 200 -24.06 5.03 12.43
CA GLU A 200 -23.94 5.05 10.96
C GLU A 200 -22.68 4.32 10.48
N ALA A 201 -21.56 4.41 11.20
CA ALA A 201 -20.36 3.65 10.85
C ALA A 201 -20.57 2.12 10.98
N PHE A 202 -21.25 1.68 12.04
CA PHE A 202 -21.53 0.25 12.24
C PHE A 202 -22.60 -0.28 11.28
N THR A 203 -23.60 0.51 10.92
CA THR A 203 -24.60 0.13 9.91
C THR A 203 -23.93 -0.02 8.55
N LEU A 204 -23.05 0.91 8.15
CA LEU A 204 -22.29 0.82 6.90
C LEU A 204 -21.47 -0.48 6.81
N PHE A 205 -20.73 -0.85 7.87
CA PHE A 205 -20.02 -2.12 7.90
C PHE A 205 -20.93 -3.34 7.83
N SER A 206 -22.15 -3.25 8.35
CA SER A 206 -23.11 -4.35 8.35
C SER A 206 -23.75 -4.54 6.97
N GLU A 207 -24.06 -3.45 6.26
CA GLU A 207 -24.59 -3.47 4.90
C GLU A 207 -23.58 -4.05 3.90
N GLN A 208 -22.30 -3.68 4.03
CA GLN A 208 -21.24 -4.16 3.13
C GLN A 208 -21.00 -5.68 3.24
N ASN A 209 -21.16 -6.27 4.43
CA ASN A 209 -21.01 -7.73 4.59
C ASN A 209 -22.12 -8.53 3.89
N LYS A 210 -23.27 -7.91 3.59
CA LYS A 210 -24.37 -8.58 2.87
C LYS A 210 -24.13 -8.59 1.35
N VAL A 211 -23.46 -7.57 0.83
CA VAL A 211 -23.21 -7.38 -0.61
C VAL A 211 -21.99 -8.17 -1.05
N ASN A 212 -20.90 -8.08 -0.29
CA ASN A 212 -19.67 -8.80 -0.58
C ASN A 212 -19.55 -9.96 0.41
N ASN A 213 -19.66 -11.20 -0.08
CA ASN A 213 -19.28 -12.42 0.67
C ASN A 213 -17.77 -12.46 1.04
N GLU A 214 -17.08 -11.32 1.02
CA GLU A 214 -15.67 -11.17 1.36
C GLU A 214 -15.52 -10.99 2.88
N THR A 215 -15.29 -12.11 3.55
CA THR A 215 -15.26 -12.23 5.01
C THR A 215 -13.93 -11.87 5.68
N CYS A 216 -12.91 -11.40 4.94
CA CYS A 216 -11.52 -11.56 5.40
C CYS A 216 -10.76 -10.29 5.85
N CYS A 217 -11.29 -9.08 5.70
CA CYS A 217 -10.49 -7.87 5.93
C CYS A 217 -10.60 -7.27 7.33
N ASN A 218 -9.50 -6.67 7.82
CA ASN A 218 -9.45 -5.91 9.06
C ASN A 218 -10.44 -4.73 8.99
N LYS A 219 -11.30 -4.56 9.99
CA LYS A 219 -12.24 -3.43 10.06
C LYS A 219 -11.77 -2.41 11.08
N ALA A 220 -11.74 -1.14 10.69
CA ALA A 220 -11.28 -0.05 11.55
C ALA A 220 -12.18 1.18 11.43
N ILE A 221 -12.50 1.79 12.56
CA ILE A 221 -13.07 3.15 12.63
C ILE A 221 -11.98 4.06 13.15
N MET A 222 -11.68 5.11 12.41
CA MET A 222 -10.75 6.17 12.81
C MET A 222 -11.56 7.40 13.19
N LEU A 223 -11.56 7.77 14.46
CA LEU A 223 -12.35 8.89 14.98
C LEU A 223 -11.44 10.10 15.17
N VAL A 224 -11.65 11.18 14.42
CA VAL A 224 -10.88 12.42 14.51
C VAL A 224 -11.75 13.50 15.16
N THR A 225 -11.39 13.92 16.39
CA THR A 225 -12.20 14.84 17.21
C THR A 225 -11.31 15.58 18.21
N ASP A 226 -11.78 16.69 18.77
CA ASP A 226 -11.15 17.39 19.90
C ASP A 226 -11.60 16.87 21.28
N GLY A 227 -12.56 15.94 21.34
CA GLY A 227 -12.92 15.24 22.56
C GLY A 227 -14.26 14.50 22.48
N ALA A 228 -14.44 13.50 23.34
CA ALA A 228 -15.74 12.85 23.54
C ALA A 228 -16.27 13.14 24.96
N PRO A 229 -17.56 13.48 25.13
CA PRO A 229 -18.15 13.71 26.44
C PRO A 229 -18.35 12.40 27.22
N GLU A 230 -18.71 11.33 26.51
CA GLU A 230 -19.02 10.01 27.07
C GLU A 230 -18.22 8.90 26.38
N ASN A 231 -18.26 7.69 26.96
CA ASN A 231 -17.57 6.52 26.44
C ASN A 231 -18.41 5.70 25.44
N TYR A 232 -19.73 5.97 25.35
CA TYR A 232 -20.69 5.30 24.46
C TYR A 232 -20.64 3.77 24.51
N GLU A 233 -20.39 3.19 25.69
CA GLU A 233 -20.19 1.74 25.90
C GLU A 233 -21.31 0.89 25.30
N TRP A 234 -22.55 1.33 25.45
CA TRP A 234 -23.72 0.61 24.98
C TRP A 234 -23.73 0.39 23.45
N ILE A 235 -23.17 1.33 22.67
CA ILE A 235 -23.07 1.20 21.20
C ILE A 235 -22.09 0.07 20.87
N PHE A 236 -20.94 0.05 21.54
CA PHE A 236 -19.94 -1.01 21.33
C PHE A 236 -20.48 -2.37 21.77
N ASN A 237 -21.22 -2.42 22.88
CA ASN A 237 -21.86 -3.65 23.34
C ASN A 237 -22.89 -4.19 22.32
N LYS A 238 -23.69 -3.30 21.71
CA LYS A 238 -24.72 -3.67 20.74
C LYS A 238 -24.16 -4.07 19.37
N TYR A 239 -23.20 -3.30 18.84
CA TYR A 239 -22.75 -3.43 17.45
C TYR A 239 -21.41 -4.16 17.27
N ASN A 240 -20.53 -4.14 18.28
CA ASN A 240 -19.14 -4.60 18.12
C ASN A 240 -18.77 -5.80 18.99
N TRP A 241 -19.26 -5.87 20.23
CA TRP A 241 -18.94 -6.93 21.18
C TRP A 241 -19.96 -8.07 21.07
N LYS A 242 -19.55 -9.20 20.51
CA LYS A 242 -20.43 -10.37 20.43
C LYS A 242 -20.50 -11.08 21.80
N PRO A 243 -21.71 -11.41 22.32
CA PRO A 243 -21.87 -11.97 23.66
C PRO A 243 -21.42 -13.44 23.84
N ASN A 244 -21.05 -14.15 22.76
CA ASN A 244 -20.96 -15.62 22.78
C ASN A 244 -19.53 -16.20 22.81
N SER A 245 -18.55 -15.57 23.45
CA SER A 245 -17.24 -16.23 23.66
C SER A 245 -16.65 -15.95 25.02
N THR A 246 -16.68 -16.99 25.84
CA THR A 246 -15.95 -17.17 27.08
C THR A 246 -14.49 -16.71 26.94
N SER A 247 -14.12 -15.78 27.82
CA SER A 247 -12.74 -15.42 28.20
C SER A 247 -11.89 -14.55 27.24
N LYS A 248 -12.36 -14.14 26.06
CA LYS A 248 -11.69 -13.07 25.29
C LYS A 248 -12.69 -12.35 24.38
N ARG A 249 -13.01 -11.08 24.67
CA ARG A 249 -13.93 -10.25 23.85
C ARG A 249 -13.56 -10.38 22.37
N ASN A 250 -14.43 -10.99 21.57
CA ASN A 250 -14.26 -11.08 20.12
C ASN A 250 -14.74 -9.75 19.51
N VAL A 251 -13.81 -8.80 19.41
CA VAL A 251 -14.01 -7.48 18.83
C VAL A 251 -13.81 -7.57 17.32
N ASN A 252 -14.84 -7.21 16.56
CA ASN A 252 -14.84 -7.29 15.10
C ASN A 252 -14.23 -6.03 14.46
N VAL A 253 -14.51 -4.86 15.02
CA VAL A 253 -14.08 -3.56 14.51
C VAL A 253 -13.15 -2.88 15.52
N ARG A 254 -11.97 -2.46 15.06
CA ARG A 254 -11.00 -1.72 15.89
C ARG A 254 -11.28 -0.21 15.85
N ILE A 255 -11.12 0.47 16.98
CA ILE A 255 -11.40 1.91 17.10
C ILE A 255 -10.11 2.69 17.36
N PHE A 256 -9.77 3.62 16.48
CA PHE A 256 -8.58 4.46 16.57
C PHE A 256 -8.98 5.93 16.75
N PRO A 257 -9.11 6.41 18.00
CA PRO A 257 -9.36 7.82 18.26
C PRO A 257 -8.08 8.66 18.14
N TYR A 258 -8.20 9.74 17.38
CA TYR A 258 -7.23 10.83 17.23
C TYR A 258 -7.79 12.05 17.93
N LEU A 259 -7.19 12.39 19.08
CA LEU A 259 -7.50 13.62 19.82
C LEU A 259 -6.74 14.80 19.20
N ILE A 260 -7.46 15.82 18.78
CA ILE A 260 -6.92 17.03 18.14
C ILE A 260 -6.91 18.19 19.13
N GLY A 261 -5.77 18.86 19.28
CA GLY A 261 -5.66 20.12 20.01
C GLY A 261 -4.69 20.07 21.19
N ARG A 262 -4.19 21.25 21.58
CA ARG A 262 -3.19 21.43 22.63
C ARG A 262 -3.79 21.53 24.03
N GLU A 263 -5.02 21.99 24.13
CA GLU A 263 -5.67 22.39 25.39
C GLU A 263 -6.19 21.18 26.19
N VAL A 264 -6.51 20.08 25.52
CA VAL A 264 -6.97 18.84 26.14
C VAL A 264 -5.79 17.88 26.20
N ALA A 265 -5.14 17.79 27.37
CA ALA A 265 -3.93 16.98 27.55
C ALA A 265 -4.22 15.47 27.62
N ASP A 266 -5.39 15.05 28.12
CA ASP A 266 -5.82 13.65 28.11
C ASP A 266 -7.36 13.58 28.10
N ASN A 267 -7.92 12.75 27.23
CA ASN A 267 -9.34 12.44 27.20
C ASN A 267 -9.53 10.97 27.56
N ARG A 268 -9.92 10.72 28.81
CA ARG A 268 -10.11 9.38 29.38
C ARG A 268 -11.11 8.54 28.59
N GLN A 269 -12.17 9.17 28.07
CA GLN A 269 -13.23 8.53 27.32
C GLN A 269 -12.71 7.98 25.99
N LEU A 270 -11.97 8.79 25.21
CA LEU A 270 -11.32 8.36 23.98
C LEU A 270 -10.33 7.22 24.24
N ARG A 271 -9.52 7.34 25.29
CA ARG A 271 -8.55 6.30 25.67
C ARG A 271 -9.23 4.99 26.02
N TRP A 272 -10.35 5.05 26.75
CA TRP A 272 -11.17 3.89 27.06
C TRP A 272 -11.78 3.27 25.79
N MET A 273 -12.30 4.07 24.86
CA MET A 273 -12.85 3.58 23.60
C MET A 273 -11.81 2.82 22.77
N ALA A 274 -10.57 3.31 22.72
CA ALA A 274 -9.47 2.61 22.06
C ALA A 274 -9.15 1.27 22.73
N GLY A 275 -8.96 1.28 24.06
CA GLY A 275 -8.58 0.10 24.83
C GLY A 275 -9.65 -0.99 24.80
N ALA A 276 -10.92 -0.62 24.94
CA ALA A 276 -12.03 -1.57 24.94
C ALA A 276 -12.24 -2.25 23.57
N ASN A 277 -11.80 -1.60 22.48
CA ASN A 277 -11.98 -2.09 21.10
C ASN A 277 -10.67 -2.48 20.40
N LYS A 278 -9.61 -2.86 21.13
CA LYS A 278 -8.32 -3.32 20.57
C LYS A 278 -7.70 -2.37 19.53
N GLY A 279 -7.90 -1.07 19.72
CA GLY A 279 -7.32 -0.02 18.90
C GLY A 279 -6.15 0.68 19.57
N PHE A 280 -5.91 1.92 19.16
CA PHE A 280 -4.83 2.75 19.68
C PHE A 280 -5.29 4.19 19.79
N TYR A 281 -4.99 4.82 20.93
CA TYR A 281 -5.27 6.23 21.17
C TYR A 281 -4.06 7.06 20.76
N THR A 282 -4.31 8.10 19.96
CA THR A 282 -3.27 9.02 19.50
C THR A 282 -3.69 10.45 19.81
N HIS A 283 -2.79 11.22 20.41
CA HIS A 283 -2.96 12.66 20.61
C HIS A 283 -2.15 13.44 19.57
N ILE A 284 -2.74 14.45 18.95
CA ILE A 284 -2.12 15.28 17.92
C ILE A 284 -2.32 16.74 18.33
N SER A 285 -1.21 17.38 18.72
CA SER A 285 -1.21 18.77 19.20
C SER A 285 -0.85 19.76 18.11
N THR A 286 -0.02 19.35 17.15
CA THR A 286 0.54 20.19 16.09
C THR A 286 0.51 19.48 14.74
N LEU A 287 0.75 20.24 13.66
CA LEU A 287 0.89 19.67 12.32
C LEU A 287 2.13 18.76 12.19
N ALA A 288 3.19 19.02 12.94
CA ALA A 288 4.37 18.14 12.94
C ALA A 288 4.07 16.78 13.57
N ASP A 289 3.24 16.75 14.63
CA ASP A 289 2.83 15.50 15.27
C ASP A 289 2.02 14.59 14.31
N VAL A 290 1.34 15.18 13.32
CA VAL A 290 0.58 14.42 12.31
C VAL A 290 1.50 13.47 11.54
N GLU A 291 2.66 13.97 11.11
CA GLU A 291 3.63 13.23 10.32
C GLU A 291 4.19 12.01 11.08
N GLU A 292 4.46 12.18 12.38
CA GLU A 292 5.04 11.14 13.21
C GLU A 292 4.01 10.14 13.76
N ARG A 293 2.85 10.63 14.21
CA ARG A 293 1.94 9.84 15.06
C ARG A 293 0.85 9.10 14.31
N VAL A 294 0.42 9.58 13.13
CA VAL A 294 -0.70 8.98 12.39
C VAL A 294 -0.42 7.52 12.03
N GLN A 295 0.81 7.16 11.69
CA GLN A 295 1.14 5.79 11.28
C GLN A 295 1.13 4.76 12.41
N ASN A 296 1.01 5.16 13.67
CA ASN A 296 1.09 4.24 14.81
C ASN A 296 -0.02 3.17 14.80
N TYR A 297 -1.15 3.41 14.13
CA TYR A 297 -2.21 2.40 14.00
C TYR A 297 -1.72 1.15 13.25
N VAL A 298 -0.77 1.30 12.30
CA VAL A 298 -0.20 0.19 11.52
C VAL A 298 0.49 -0.81 12.45
N LYS A 299 1.18 -0.33 13.51
CA LYS A 299 1.81 -1.19 14.52
C LYS A 299 0.77 -2.11 15.18
N VAL A 300 -0.43 -1.61 15.46
CA VAL A 300 -1.52 -2.39 16.08
C VAL A 300 -2.20 -3.34 15.09
N LEU A 301 -2.34 -2.92 13.82
CA LEU A 301 -2.86 -3.79 12.76
C LEU A 301 -1.89 -4.91 12.35
N SER A 302 -0.59 -4.73 12.58
CA SER A 302 0.44 -5.74 12.30
C SER A 302 0.45 -6.90 13.30
N GLN A 303 -0.05 -6.71 14.52
CA GLN A 303 0.05 -7.70 15.60
C GLN A 303 -0.55 -9.08 15.28
N PRO A 304 -1.71 -9.20 14.59
CA PRO A 304 -2.22 -10.51 14.18
C PRO A 304 -1.31 -11.26 13.22
N LEU A 305 -0.53 -10.55 12.38
CA LEU A 305 0.40 -11.12 11.41
C LEU A 305 1.64 -11.73 12.07
N ALA A 306 1.92 -11.33 13.32
CA ALA A 306 3.08 -11.82 14.04
C ALA A 306 2.90 -13.23 14.61
N LYS A 307 1.65 -13.72 14.69
CA LYS A 307 1.39 -15.10 15.11
C LYS A 307 2.01 -16.04 14.08
N PRO A 308 2.82 -17.03 14.50
CA PRO A 308 3.45 -17.95 13.57
C PRO A 308 2.37 -18.75 12.82
N THR A 309 2.18 -18.43 11.55
CA THR A 309 1.43 -19.22 10.59
C THR A 309 2.38 -20.16 9.83
N SER A 310 1.84 -21.23 9.23
CA SER A 310 2.63 -22.17 8.40
C SER A 310 3.29 -21.50 7.19
N HIS A 311 2.83 -20.31 6.80
CA HIS A 311 3.36 -19.54 5.68
C HIS A 311 3.66 -18.09 6.13
N PRO A 312 4.86 -17.55 5.84
CA PRO A 312 5.20 -16.17 6.12
C PRO A 312 4.35 -15.21 5.26
N HIS A 313 3.96 -14.07 5.83
CA HIS A 313 3.23 -13.03 5.12
C HIS A 313 4.17 -12.26 4.18
N ILE A 314 4.32 -12.75 2.95
CA ILE A 314 5.12 -12.14 1.88
C ILE A 314 4.16 -11.37 0.96
N MET A 315 4.46 -10.10 0.72
CA MET A 315 3.63 -9.23 -0.12
C MET A 315 4.44 -8.59 -1.24
N TRP A 316 3.86 -8.58 -2.44
CA TRP A 316 4.37 -7.89 -3.61
C TRP A 316 3.65 -6.56 -3.79
N THR A 317 4.40 -5.49 -4.04
CA THR A 317 3.80 -4.21 -4.38
C THR A 317 3.43 -4.12 -5.86
N PRO A 318 2.46 -3.26 -6.22
CA PRO A 318 2.34 -2.76 -7.59
C PRO A 318 3.64 -2.07 -8.05
N VAL A 319 3.71 -1.77 -9.35
CA VAL A 319 4.82 -1.02 -9.94
C VAL A 319 4.92 0.36 -9.30
N TYR A 320 6.13 0.77 -8.96
CA TYR A 320 6.40 2.15 -8.57
C TYR A 320 7.80 2.56 -9.04
N ALA A 321 8.08 3.86 -8.99
CA ALA A 321 9.40 4.37 -9.33
C ALA A 321 10.39 4.17 -8.19
N ASP A 322 11.61 3.76 -8.53
CA ASP A 322 12.72 3.60 -7.58
C ASP A 322 12.95 4.90 -6.78
N PHE A 323 13.29 4.77 -5.48
CA PHE A 323 13.47 5.89 -4.54
C PHE A 323 14.71 6.73 -4.83
N ILE A 324 15.55 6.31 -5.78
CA ILE A 324 16.83 6.95 -6.09
C ILE A 324 16.68 8.09 -7.08
N ALA A 325 15.58 8.16 -7.82
CA ALA A 325 15.34 9.23 -8.78
C ALA A 325 14.83 10.49 -8.02
N PRO A 326 15.66 11.56 -7.86
CA PRO A 326 15.20 12.79 -7.22
C PRO A 326 14.15 13.52 -8.06
N GLU A 327 14.14 13.26 -9.37
CA GLU A 327 13.11 13.66 -10.32
C GLU A 327 12.75 12.50 -11.23
N LEU A 328 11.44 12.31 -11.42
CA LEU A 328 10.92 11.37 -12.40
C LEU A 328 10.97 12.03 -13.78
N THR A 329 12.08 11.81 -14.49
CA THR A 329 12.22 12.12 -15.91
C THR A 329 12.17 10.83 -16.73
N GLU A 330 11.86 10.92 -18.02
CA GLU A 330 11.80 9.76 -18.91
C GLU A 330 13.10 8.94 -18.90
N ASP A 331 14.24 9.60 -18.79
CA ASP A 331 15.56 8.96 -18.80
C ASP A 331 15.97 8.33 -17.46
N ASN A 332 15.41 8.80 -16.34
CA ASN A 332 15.83 8.39 -14.99
C ASN A 332 14.79 7.55 -14.23
N MET A 333 13.57 7.42 -14.74
CA MET A 333 12.53 6.65 -14.07
C MET A 333 12.74 5.15 -14.26
N ARG A 334 13.36 4.51 -13.27
CA ARG A 334 13.40 3.05 -13.17
C ARG A 334 12.16 2.54 -12.45
N LEU A 335 11.42 1.66 -13.10
CA LEU A 335 10.25 1.01 -12.51
C LEU A 335 10.66 -0.27 -11.80
N VAL A 336 10.17 -0.43 -10.57
CA VAL A 336 10.44 -1.58 -9.71
C VAL A 336 9.14 -2.11 -9.12
N THR A 337 9.15 -3.38 -8.75
CA THR A 337 8.20 -3.99 -7.81
C THR A 337 8.99 -4.55 -6.63
N SER A 338 8.42 -4.53 -5.44
CA SER A 338 9.13 -4.97 -4.23
C SER A 338 8.44 -6.12 -3.55
N VAL A 339 9.27 -7.03 -3.06
CA VAL A 339 8.85 -8.07 -2.12
C VAL A 339 9.10 -7.57 -0.72
N SER A 340 8.10 -7.66 0.15
CA SER A 340 8.17 -7.17 1.52
C SER A 340 7.74 -8.23 2.52
N MET A 341 8.37 -8.23 3.70
CA MET A 341 8.04 -9.12 4.82
C MET A 341 8.19 -8.38 6.16
N PRO A 342 7.22 -8.50 7.08
CA PRO A 342 7.30 -7.85 8.38
C PRO A 342 8.28 -8.58 9.32
N VAL A 343 8.97 -7.81 10.15
CA VAL A 343 9.91 -8.32 11.17
C VAL A 343 9.37 -8.01 12.56
N PHE A 344 9.22 -9.04 13.38
CA PHE A 344 8.68 -8.93 14.74
C PHE A 344 9.73 -9.26 15.80
N ASN A 345 9.61 -8.60 16.95
CA ASN A 345 10.40 -8.93 18.12
C ASN A 345 9.89 -10.24 18.73
N LYS A 346 10.81 -11.18 18.94
CA LYS A 346 10.56 -12.49 19.56
C LYS A 346 10.97 -12.56 21.03
N LYS A 347 11.56 -11.50 21.59
CA LYS A 347 11.92 -11.43 23.02
C LYS A 347 10.67 -11.22 23.87
N ASP A 348 10.53 -12.03 24.91
CA ASP A 348 9.44 -12.11 25.89
C ASP A 348 8.07 -12.59 25.39
N ASN A 349 7.92 -13.92 25.40
CA ASN A 349 6.63 -14.63 25.27
C ASN A 349 5.70 -14.43 26.49
N SER A 350 6.11 -13.67 27.52
CA SER A 350 5.32 -13.48 28.74
C SER A 350 4.04 -12.65 28.53
N ASP A 351 4.02 -11.74 27.54
CA ASP A 351 2.88 -10.83 27.33
C ASP A 351 2.10 -11.03 26.00
N ASN A 352 2.39 -12.08 25.22
CA ASN A 352 1.72 -12.38 23.93
C ASN A 352 1.67 -11.21 22.91
N ALA A 353 2.40 -10.12 23.13
CA ALA A 353 2.35 -8.90 22.33
C ALA A 353 3.59 -8.81 21.43
N TYR A 354 3.53 -9.49 20.29
CA TYR A 354 4.54 -9.34 19.26
C TYR A 354 4.61 -7.89 18.78
N LYS A 355 5.76 -7.24 18.97
CA LYS A 355 6.02 -5.85 18.54
C LYS A 355 6.66 -5.84 17.16
N LEU A 356 6.12 -5.07 16.22
CA LEU A 356 6.73 -4.82 14.91
C LEU A 356 8.05 -4.05 15.10
N LEU A 357 9.15 -4.63 14.63
CA LEU A 357 10.46 -3.96 14.55
C LEU A 357 10.57 -3.14 13.27
N GLY A 358 10.01 -3.65 12.18
CA GLY A 358 10.09 -3.03 10.86
C GLY A 358 9.65 -3.97 9.75
N VAL A 359 9.99 -3.62 8.52
CA VAL A 359 9.73 -4.40 7.31
C VAL A 359 11.03 -4.52 6.54
N VAL A 360 11.36 -5.74 6.11
CA VAL A 360 12.43 -5.97 5.14
C VAL A 360 11.83 -5.99 3.75
N GLY A 361 12.56 -5.46 2.78
CA GLY A 361 12.17 -5.54 1.38
C GLY A 361 13.36 -5.67 0.45
N THR A 362 13.07 -6.18 -0.75
CA THR A 362 14.00 -6.22 -1.86
C THR A 362 13.28 -5.81 -3.13
N ASP A 363 13.96 -5.06 -3.97
CA ASP A 363 13.40 -4.60 -5.24
C ASP A 363 13.70 -5.59 -6.36
N VAL A 364 12.74 -5.71 -7.27
CA VAL A 364 12.85 -6.43 -8.53
C VAL A 364 12.56 -5.44 -9.65
N PRO A 365 13.59 -5.02 -10.40
CA PRO A 365 13.42 -4.15 -11.54
C PRO A 365 12.54 -4.78 -12.63
N ILE A 366 11.60 -4.01 -13.18
CA ILE A 366 10.65 -4.53 -14.18
C ILE A 366 11.37 -4.92 -15.49
N ASP A 367 12.46 -4.25 -15.83
CA ASP A 367 13.35 -4.59 -16.95
C ASP A 367 13.93 -6.01 -16.81
N GLN A 368 14.31 -6.41 -15.60
CA GLN A 368 14.78 -7.78 -15.33
C GLN A 368 13.66 -8.79 -15.55
N ILE A 369 12.43 -8.51 -15.08
CA ILE A 369 11.27 -9.40 -15.32
C ILE A 369 10.99 -9.55 -16.82
N ILE A 370 11.01 -8.45 -17.57
CA ILE A 370 10.78 -8.46 -19.02
C ILE A 370 11.89 -9.22 -19.75
N SER A 371 13.14 -9.17 -19.26
CA SER A 371 14.27 -9.88 -19.88
C SER A 371 14.15 -11.41 -19.82
N LEU A 372 13.39 -11.94 -18.85
CA LEU A 372 13.11 -13.38 -18.73
C LEU A 372 12.13 -13.89 -19.78
N ILE A 373 11.45 -13.00 -20.51
CA ILE A 373 10.43 -13.34 -21.49
C ILE A 373 11.10 -13.55 -22.86
N PRO A 374 11.00 -14.74 -23.48
CA PRO A 374 11.62 -15.00 -24.77
C PRO A 374 10.80 -14.38 -25.91
N LYS A 375 10.94 -13.05 -26.09
CA LYS A 375 10.18 -12.26 -27.08
C LYS A 375 10.29 -12.81 -28.51
N TYR A 376 11.46 -13.34 -28.87
CA TYR A 376 11.73 -13.90 -30.19
C TYR A 376 10.84 -15.11 -30.55
N GLN A 377 10.28 -15.80 -29.55
CA GLN A 377 9.43 -16.96 -29.76
C GLN A 377 7.94 -16.60 -29.95
N LEU A 378 7.54 -15.35 -29.67
CA LEU A 378 6.13 -14.93 -29.65
C LEU A 378 5.59 -14.51 -31.03
N GLY A 379 6.47 -14.30 -32.00
CA GLY A 379 6.12 -13.76 -33.32
C GLY A 379 5.85 -12.26 -33.29
N VAL A 380 5.62 -11.66 -34.47
CA VAL A 380 5.58 -10.19 -34.66
C VAL A 380 4.41 -9.51 -33.92
N HIS A 381 3.25 -10.18 -33.87
CA HIS A 381 2.06 -9.66 -33.18
C HIS A 381 1.92 -10.15 -31.73
N GLY A 382 2.84 -11.01 -31.28
CA GLY A 382 2.78 -11.60 -29.95
C GLY A 382 3.49 -10.76 -28.90
N TYR A 383 2.87 -10.59 -27.74
CA TYR A 383 3.51 -9.95 -26.60
C TYR A 383 3.05 -10.56 -25.29
N ALA A 384 3.88 -10.40 -24.27
CA ALA A 384 3.54 -10.74 -22.90
C ALA A 384 3.22 -9.47 -22.11
N PHE A 385 2.30 -9.62 -21.16
CA PHE A 385 2.01 -8.59 -20.18
C PHE A 385 1.70 -9.26 -18.85
N ALA A 386 1.81 -8.51 -17.76
CA ALA A 386 1.43 -9.01 -16.44
C ALA A 386 0.54 -8.01 -15.74
N ILE A 387 -0.43 -8.54 -14.99
CA ILE A 387 -1.36 -7.75 -14.20
C ILE A 387 -1.43 -8.28 -12.77
N THR A 388 -1.78 -7.40 -11.84
CA THR A 388 -2.11 -7.76 -10.46
C THR A 388 -3.49 -8.42 -10.38
N LYS A 389 -3.80 -9.09 -9.26
CA LYS A 389 -5.15 -9.63 -8.98
C LYS A 389 -6.28 -8.57 -9.05
N LYS A 390 -5.95 -7.28 -8.91
CA LYS A 390 -6.91 -6.17 -9.01
C LYS A 390 -7.04 -5.59 -10.43
N GLY A 391 -6.29 -6.11 -11.40
CA GLY A 391 -6.32 -5.63 -12.80
C GLY A 391 -5.29 -4.54 -13.14
N TYR A 392 -4.50 -4.06 -12.17
CA TYR A 392 -3.44 -3.11 -12.44
C TYR A 392 -2.29 -3.73 -13.22
N VAL A 393 -1.77 -3.01 -14.20
CA VAL A 393 -0.67 -3.44 -15.05
C VAL A 393 0.66 -3.44 -14.28
N LEU A 394 1.37 -4.56 -14.32
CA LEU A 394 2.76 -4.69 -13.87
C LEU A 394 3.74 -4.32 -14.99
N PHE A 395 3.52 -4.86 -16.19
CA PHE A 395 4.19 -4.41 -17.40
C PHE A 395 3.30 -4.69 -18.61
N HIS A 396 3.37 -3.81 -19.60
CA HIS A 396 2.66 -3.94 -20.87
C HIS A 396 3.39 -3.12 -21.95
N PRO A 397 3.47 -3.54 -23.22
CA PRO A 397 4.15 -2.78 -24.29
C PRO A 397 3.65 -1.33 -24.45
N GLU A 398 2.34 -1.13 -24.31
CA GLU A 398 1.68 0.19 -24.35
C GLU A 398 1.58 0.88 -22.99
N PHE A 399 2.23 0.35 -21.94
CA PHE A 399 2.33 1.07 -20.67
C PHE A 399 3.20 2.32 -20.86
N ARG A 400 2.61 3.49 -20.65
CA ARG A 400 3.26 4.81 -20.78
C ARG A 400 3.14 5.54 -19.44
N PRO A 401 4.21 5.59 -18.63
CA PRO A 401 4.18 6.25 -17.31
C PRO A 401 4.24 7.79 -17.41
N PHE A 402 4.60 8.33 -18.57
CA PHE A 402 4.66 9.77 -18.83
C PHE A 402 3.52 10.24 -19.74
N ASP A 403 3.13 11.50 -19.55
CA ASP A 403 2.24 12.27 -20.40
C ASP A 403 2.84 13.67 -20.60
N ASN A 404 3.13 14.03 -21.85
CA ASN A 404 3.80 15.29 -22.23
C ASN A 404 5.08 15.60 -21.42
N GLY A 405 5.95 14.60 -21.24
CA GLY A 405 7.21 14.73 -20.49
C GLY A 405 7.04 14.85 -18.96
N ARG A 406 5.82 14.73 -18.43
CA ARG A 406 5.55 14.69 -16.98
C ARG A 406 5.07 13.31 -16.57
N PRO A 407 5.48 12.80 -15.38
CA PRO A 407 4.97 11.52 -14.89
C PRO A 407 3.46 11.64 -14.65
N LYS A 408 2.69 10.68 -15.16
CA LYS A 408 1.24 10.59 -14.89
C LYS A 408 1.04 10.41 -13.39
N THR A 409 0.11 11.12 -12.78
CA THR A 409 -0.11 11.02 -11.32
C THR A 409 -0.44 9.59 -10.86
N ASN A 410 -1.18 8.83 -11.69
CA ASN A 410 -1.65 7.46 -11.44
C ASN A 410 -0.81 6.37 -12.13
N TYR A 411 0.46 6.65 -12.49
CA TYR A 411 1.30 5.69 -13.23
C TYR A 411 1.41 4.32 -12.55
N ASN A 412 1.32 4.26 -11.22
CA ASN A 412 1.42 3.05 -10.41
C ASN A 412 0.12 2.23 -10.30
N SER A 413 -1.00 2.74 -10.83
CA SER A 413 -2.33 2.12 -10.70
C SER A 413 -3.11 2.15 -12.02
N VAL A 414 -2.44 2.00 -13.15
CA VAL A 414 -3.06 1.92 -14.48
C VAL A 414 -3.79 0.59 -14.63
N ASP A 415 -5.10 0.60 -14.88
CA ASP A 415 -5.88 -0.60 -15.19
C ASP A 415 -5.62 -1.06 -16.64
N LEU A 416 -5.75 -2.35 -16.90
CA LEU A 416 -5.63 -2.93 -18.23
C LEU A 416 -6.60 -2.28 -19.23
N THR A 417 -7.78 -1.82 -18.79
CA THR A 417 -8.77 -1.11 -19.63
C THR A 417 -8.28 0.22 -20.18
N GLU A 418 -7.26 0.83 -19.59
CA GLU A 418 -6.67 2.08 -20.09
C GLU A 418 -5.65 1.81 -21.20
N VAL A 419 -5.14 0.59 -21.27
CA VAL A 419 -4.04 0.20 -22.16
C VAL A 419 -4.54 -0.64 -23.33
N GLU A 420 -5.56 -1.47 -23.10
CA GLU A 420 -6.22 -2.29 -24.10
C GLU A 420 -7.69 -1.91 -24.31
N LEU A 421 -8.23 -2.29 -25.47
CA LEU A 421 -9.64 -2.10 -25.78
C LEU A 421 -10.53 -2.89 -24.81
N THR A 422 -11.61 -2.26 -24.34
CA THR A 422 -12.50 -2.79 -23.30
C THR A 422 -13.08 -4.16 -23.63
N SER A 423 -13.29 -4.47 -24.92
CA SER A 423 -13.75 -5.78 -25.40
C SER A 423 -12.78 -6.93 -25.10
N ASN A 424 -11.47 -6.66 -25.08
CA ASN A 424 -10.46 -7.66 -24.72
C ASN A 424 -10.46 -7.88 -23.20
N VAL A 425 -10.60 -6.79 -22.45
CA VAL A 425 -10.46 -6.81 -21.00
C VAL A 425 -11.63 -7.47 -20.29
N SER A 426 -12.86 -7.31 -20.80
CA SER A 426 -14.03 -8.00 -20.24
C SER A 426 -13.88 -9.53 -20.31
N VAL A 427 -13.35 -10.06 -21.43
CA VAL A 427 -13.07 -11.49 -21.59
C VAL A 427 -12.04 -11.97 -20.56
N VAL A 428 -10.95 -11.23 -20.41
CA VAL A 428 -9.90 -11.54 -19.43
C VAL A 428 -10.46 -11.53 -18.00
N LYS A 429 -11.23 -10.50 -17.63
CA LYS A 429 -11.81 -10.36 -16.28
C LYS A 429 -12.87 -11.45 -15.99
N GLU A 430 -13.71 -11.81 -16.97
CA GLU A 430 -14.69 -12.90 -16.84
C GLU A 430 -14.04 -14.28 -16.65
N ASP A 431 -13.01 -14.59 -17.44
CA ASP A 431 -12.33 -15.88 -17.37
C ASP A 431 -11.44 -16.02 -16.12
N MET A 432 -10.86 -14.92 -15.65
CA MET A 432 -10.18 -14.87 -14.35
C MET A 432 -11.13 -15.09 -13.16
N GLY A 433 -12.36 -14.58 -13.25
CA GLY A 433 -13.36 -14.69 -12.18
C GLY A 433 -13.99 -16.08 -12.02
N ARG A 434 -13.94 -16.94 -13.06
CA ARG A 434 -14.67 -18.23 -13.09
C ARG A 434 -13.92 -19.46 -12.57
N LYS A 435 -12.59 -19.46 -12.47
CA LYS A 435 -11.81 -20.65 -12.07
C LYS A 435 -10.96 -20.37 -10.82
N GLY A 436 -11.55 -20.57 -9.65
CA GLY A 436 -10.92 -20.36 -8.34
C GLY A 436 -10.13 -21.55 -7.76
N GLU A 437 -9.58 -22.46 -8.57
CA GLU A 437 -8.73 -23.55 -8.06
C GLU A 437 -7.52 -23.75 -8.98
N PHE A 438 -6.29 -23.53 -8.47
CA PHE A 438 -5.08 -23.76 -9.26
C PHE A 438 -3.94 -24.38 -8.46
N GLN A 439 -3.45 -25.51 -9.00
CA GLN A 439 -2.33 -26.31 -8.53
C GLN A 439 -0.96 -25.74 -8.98
N LYS A 440 0.03 -26.04 -8.13
CA LYS A 440 1.51 -25.93 -8.16
C LYS A 440 2.29 -25.41 -9.39
N ALA A 441 3.25 -24.53 -9.04
CA ALA A 441 4.62 -24.27 -9.55
C ALA A 441 4.94 -23.48 -10.86
N ALA A 442 6.02 -22.68 -10.70
CA ALA A 442 7.08 -22.18 -11.60
C ALA A 442 6.77 -21.43 -12.92
N VAL A 443 7.76 -20.60 -13.32
CA VAL A 443 7.91 -19.84 -14.58
C VAL A 443 7.29 -20.61 -15.75
N LEU A 444 6.52 -19.91 -16.59
CA LEU A 444 5.92 -20.47 -17.81
C LEU A 444 7.00 -21.13 -18.68
N GLU A 445 7.11 -22.46 -18.63
CA GLU A 445 7.79 -23.21 -19.68
C GLU A 445 6.89 -23.22 -20.92
N MET A 446 7.48 -23.17 -22.12
CA MET A 446 6.73 -23.19 -23.39
C MET A 446 5.80 -24.40 -23.54
N LYS A 447 6.03 -25.50 -22.80
CA LYS A 447 5.17 -26.69 -22.81
C LYS A 447 3.82 -26.46 -22.12
N ASP A 448 3.70 -25.47 -21.24
CA ASP A 448 2.44 -25.09 -20.60
C ASP A 448 1.51 -24.26 -21.53
N LEU A 449 2.00 -23.83 -22.71
CA LEU A 449 1.22 -23.06 -23.70
C LEU A 449 0.18 -23.92 -24.45
N GLU A 450 0.14 -25.23 -24.24
CA GLU A 450 -0.79 -26.12 -24.95
C GLU A 450 -2.26 -25.93 -24.56
N LYS A 451 -2.57 -25.24 -23.45
CA LYS A 451 -3.95 -24.88 -23.10
C LYS A 451 -4.31 -23.50 -23.63
N VAL A 452 -4.66 -23.44 -24.91
CA VAL A 452 -5.29 -22.25 -25.52
C VAL A 452 -6.69 -22.08 -24.91
N PHE A 453 -6.87 -21.06 -24.07
CA PHE A 453 -8.18 -20.72 -23.51
C PHE A 453 -8.79 -19.56 -24.29
N GLY A 454 -9.63 -19.92 -25.27
CA GLY A 454 -10.44 -18.98 -26.03
C GLY A 454 -9.76 -18.44 -27.29
N VAL A 455 -10.29 -18.82 -28.45
CA VAL A 455 -9.99 -18.17 -29.74
C VAL A 455 -11.20 -17.32 -30.08
N ARG A 456 -11.05 -15.99 -30.14
CA ARG A 456 -12.12 -15.10 -30.59
C ARG A 456 -11.56 -14.03 -31.54
N PRO A 457 -12.33 -13.64 -32.57
CA PRO A 457 -12.01 -12.46 -33.36
C PRO A 457 -12.22 -11.24 -32.46
N ILE A 458 -11.19 -10.42 -32.29
CA ILE A 458 -11.34 -9.16 -31.57
C ILE A 458 -10.62 -8.06 -32.35
N MET A 459 -11.15 -6.83 -32.25
CA MET A 459 -10.48 -5.66 -32.81
C MET A 459 -9.18 -5.40 -32.06
N VAL A 460 -8.12 -5.26 -32.84
CA VAL A 460 -6.76 -4.99 -32.37
C VAL A 460 -6.38 -3.59 -32.79
N LYS A 461 -5.97 -2.80 -31.80
CA LYS A 461 -5.21 -1.59 -32.06
C LYS A 461 -3.78 -2.00 -32.42
N HIS A 462 -3.29 -1.52 -33.57
CA HIS A 462 -1.90 -1.77 -33.95
C HIS A 462 -0.95 -1.06 -32.97
N ILE A 463 0.03 -1.79 -32.44
CA ILE A 463 1.09 -1.22 -31.58
C ILE A 463 1.93 -0.28 -32.44
N GLY A 464 1.99 1.01 -32.09
CA GLY A 464 2.74 2.04 -32.82
C GLY A 464 1.98 2.83 -33.90
N ASP A 465 0.76 2.45 -34.29
CA ASP A 465 -0.07 3.21 -35.24
C ASP A 465 -1.53 3.24 -34.74
N ALA A 466 -1.90 4.31 -34.04
CA ALA A 466 -3.17 4.41 -33.33
C ALA A 466 -4.40 4.52 -34.25
N GLU A 467 -4.19 4.81 -35.54
CA GLU A 467 -5.26 5.02 -36.52
C GLU A 467 -5.70 3.72 -37.22
N LYS A 468 -4.93 2.63 -37.08
CA LYS A 468 -5.26 1.33 -37.71
C LYS A 468 -5.84 0.35 -36.70
N MET A 469 -7.10 -0.01 -36.95
CA MET A 469 -7.80 -1.11 -36.29
C MET A 469 -7.89 -2.30 -37.24
N LEU A 470 -7.45 -3.48 -36.78
CA LEU A 470 -7.55 -4.73 -37.54
C LEU A 470 -8.43 -5.73 -36.78
N ASN A 471 -9.27 -6.46 -37.52
CA ASN A 471 -9.95 -7.62 -36.98
C ASN A 471 -9.02 -8.83 -37.07
N GLU A 472 -8.45 -9.23 -35.95
CA GLU A 472 -7.56 -10.39 -35.88
C GLU A 472 -8.09 -11.44 -34.92
N TYR A 473 -7.76 -12.70 -35.18
CA TYR A 473 -8.01 -13.79 -34.24
C TYR A 473 -6.86 -13.84 -33.24
N ILE A 474 -7.19 -13.55 -31.98
CA ILE A 474 -6.23 -13.54 -30.89
C ILE A 474 -6.43 -14.78 -30.05
N CYS A 475 -5.32 -15.36 -29.60
CA CYS A 475 -5.29 -16.30 -28.49
C CYS A 475 -4.66 -15.64 -27.28
N LEU A 476 -5.32 -15.78 -26.14
CA LEU A 476 -4.80 -15.39 -24.84
C LEU A 476 -4.49 -16.65 -24.04
N VAL A 477 -3.28 -16.70 -23.50
CA VAL A 477 -2.87 -17.76 -22.56
C VAL A 477 -2.43 -17.08 -21.28
N TRP A 478 -2.91 -17.55 -20.14
CA TRP A 478 -2.53 -16.95 -18.86
C TRP A 478 -2.17 -18.02 -17.82
N LYS A 479 -1.24 -17.66 -16.93
CA LYS A 479 -0.86 -18.47 -15.77
C LYS A 479 -0.80 -17.59 -14.53
N VAL A 480 -1.43 -18.04 -13.46
CA VAL A 480 -1.28 -17.41 -12.14
C VAL A 480 0.07 -17.86 -11.57
N MET A 481 0.95 -16.92 -11.29
CA MET A 481 2.25 -17.24 -10.71
C MET A 481 2.07 -17.60 -9.23
N LEU A 482 2.30 -18.87 -8.87
CA LEU A 482 2.11 -19.37 -7.50
C LEU A 482 2.92 -18.55 -6.49
N HIS A 483 2.29 -18.25 -5.33
CA HIS A 483 2.84 -17.41 -4.26
C HIS A 483 3.11 -15.95 -4.64
N SER A 484 2.64 -15.50 -5.82
CA SER A 484 2.69 -14.10 -6.23
C SER A 484 1.28 -13.53 -6.45
N LEU A 485 1.17 -12.20 -6.46
CA LEU A 485 -0.07 -11.47 -6.72
C LEU A 485 -0.32 -11.22 -8.21
N PHE A 486 0.44 -11.86 -9.10
CA PHE A 486 0.46 -11.54 -10.51
C PHE A 486 -0.08 -12.68 -11.38
N VAL A 487 -0.69 -12.27 -12.49
CA VAL A 487 -1.04 -13.16 -13.59
C VAL A 487 -0.24 -12.72 -14.80
N GLN A 488 0.54 -13.65 -15.33
CA GLN A 488 1.26 -13.45 -16.58
C GLN A 488 0.36 -13.90 -17.72
N MET A 489 0.20 -13.04 -18.71
CA MET A 489 -0.58 -13.29 -19.91
C MET A 489 0.30 -13.20 -21.14
N LEU A 490 0.04 -14.10 -22.05
CA LEU A 490 0.60 -14.13 -23.38
C LEU A 490 -0.52 -13.85 -24.37
N ARG A 491 -0.26 -12.92 -25.29
CA ARG A 491 -1.09 -12.69 -26.45
C ARG A 491 -0.34 -13.18 -27.69
N SER A 492 -0.98 -13.99 -28.51
CA SER A 492 -0.43 -14.45 -29.79
C SER A 492 -1.48 -14.43 -30.90
N GLY A 493 -1.04 -14.21 -32.14
CA GLY A 493 -1.89 -14.36 -33.32
C GLY A 493 -2.23 -15.84 -33.55
N CYS A 494 -3.50 -16.16 -33.77
CA CYS A 494 -3.95 -17.53 -34.01
C CYS A 494 -4.45 -17.72 -35.44
N SER A 495 -3.97 -18.78 -36.10
CA SER A 495 -4.55 -19.25 -37.35
C SER A 495 -5.90 -19.90 -37.07
N SER A 496 -6.93 -19.60 -37.86
CA SER A 496 -8.28 -20.19 -37.72
C SER A 496 -8.36 -21.69 -38.05
N ARG A 497 -7.23 -22.37 -38.26
CA ARG A 497 -7.22 -23.82 -38.48
C ARG A 497 -7.45 -24.56 -37.17
N LYS A 498 -8.72 -24.84 -36.89
CA LYS A 498 -9.11 -26.06 -36.16
C LYS A 498 -8.40 -27.24 -36.85
N SER A 499 -7.37 -27.82 -36.23
CA SER A 499 -7.02 -29.20 -36.54
C SER A 499 -8.18 -30.06 -36.02
N LYS A 500 -8.84 -30.76 -36.94
CA LYS A 500 -9.78 -31.83 -36.61
C LYS A 500 -9.10 -32.92 -35.79
#